data_AF-A0ABD4TSI3-F1
#
_entry.id   AF-A0ABD4TSI3-F1
#
_cell.length_a   1.000
_cell.length_b   1.000
_cell.length_c   1.000
_cell.angle_alpha   90.00
_cell.angle_beta   90.00
_cell.angle_gamma   90.00
#
_symmetry.space_group_name_H-M   'P 1'
#
loop_
_entity.id
_entity.type
_entity.pdbx_description
1 polymer ?
#
loop_
_entity_poly.entity_id
_entity_poly.type
_entity_poly.pdbx_seq_one_letter_code
_entity_poly.pdbx_strand_id
1 'polypeptide(L)'
;MEPRSILRTYATAMVVCLALAIGTQILLGSSVEFMTMTLVCGIVEASTALLALGGAVWFTQAAWGRGYRRAVVTAWVAAVCLVVGWGSMAVARWEEYRAEMSLPIINLFMLLIPIGLVVLLSAVQLVRRR
;
A
#
# COMPACT_ATOMS: atom_id res chain seq x y z
N MET A 1 -12.67 -17.48 7.69
CA MET A 1 -13.13 -16.47 6.71
C MET A 1 -13.00 -17.01 5.30
N GLU A 2 -13.96 -16.69 4.42
CA GLU A 2 -13.84 -17.01 3.00
C GLU A 2 -12.73 -16.20 2.32
N PRO A 3 -11.98 -16.79 1.37
CA PRO A 3 -10.92 -16.08 0.62
C PRO A 3 -11.41 -14.78 -0.04
N ARG A 4 -12.67 -14.78 -0.50
CA ARG A 4 -13.32 -13.61 -1.09
C ARG A 4 -13.48 -12.45 -0.11
N SER A 5 -13.86 -12.76 1.13
CA SER A 5 -14.01 -11.76 2.18
C SER A 5 -12.64 -11.16 2.53
N ILE A 6 -11.62 -12.02 2.70
CA ILE A 6 -10.25 -11.58 3.00
C ILE A 6 -9.70 -10.65 1.91
N LEU A 7 -9.87 -11.01 0.63
CA LEU A 7 -9.36 -10.20 -0.47
C LEU A 7 -10.09 -8.86 -0.58
N ARG A 8 -11.38 -8.81 -0.25
CA ARG A 8 -12.14 -7.56 -0.17
C ARG A 8 -11.64 -6.69 0.99
N THR A 9 -11.48 -7.26 2.17
CA THR A 9 -10.95 -6.56 3.35
C THR A 9 -9.57 -5.99 3.05
N TYR A 10 -8.71 -6.76 2.40
CA TYR A 10 -7.39 -6.32 1.96
C TYR A 10 -7.49 -5.14 0.99
N ALA A 11 -8.32 -5.24 -0.06
CA ALA A 11 -8.52 -4.15 -1.01
C ALA A 11 -9.08 -2.89 -0.35
N THR A 12 -10.08 -3.02 0.53
CA THR A 12 -10.64 -1.87 1.26
C THR A 12 -9.61 -1.23 2.18
N ALA A 13 -8.78 -2.03 2.86
CA ALA A 13 -7.73 -1.51 3.72
C ALA A 13 -6.71 -0.68 2.92
N MET A 14 -6.30 -1.15 1.73
CA MET A 14 -5.38 -0.40 0.87
C MET A 14 -5.97 0.93 0.38
N VAL A 15 -7.26 0.95 0.04
CA VAL A 15 -7.96 2.20 -0.33
C VAL A 15 -8.02 3.16 0.86
N VAL A 16 -8.31 2.66 2.05
CA VAL A 16 -8.35 3.47 3.28
C VAL A 16 -6.95 4.03 3.60
N CYS A 17 -5.89 3.23 3.50
CA CYS A 17 -4.52 3.70 3.69
C CYS A 17 -4.14 4.80 2.69
N LEU A 18 -4.56 4.66 1.42
CA LEU A 18 -4.34 5.69 0.41
C LEU A 18 -5.05 7.00 0.77
N ALA A 19 -6.33 6.91 1.16
CA ALA A 19 -7.11 8.07 1.59
C ALA A 19 -6.51 8.70 2.86
N LEU A 20 -6.05 7.89 3.80
CA LEU A 20 -5.39 8.34 5.03
C LEU A 20 -4.10 9.10 4.69
N ALA A 21 -3.23 8.55 3.84
CA ALA A 21 -1.97 9.19 3.47
C ALA A 21 -2.20 10.57 2.82
N ILE A 22 -3.16 10.66 1.91
CA ILE A 22 -3.55 11.94 1.29
C ILE A 22 -4.12 12.89 2.35
N GLY A 23 -5.03 12.40 3.20
CA GLY A 23 -5.66 13.18 4.26
C GLY A 23 -4.64 13.73 5.27
N THR A 24 -3.66 12.92 5.67
CA THR A 24 -2.57 13.32 6.57
C THR A 24 -1.78 14.48 5.98
N GLN A 25 -1.45 14.43 4.68
CA GLN A 25 -0.72 15.52 4.01
C GLN A 25 -1.55 16.81 3.92
N ILE A 26 -2.85 16.71 3.62
CA ILE A 26 -3.74 17.87 3.52
C ILE A 26 -3.99 18.51 4.89
N LEU A 27 -4.22 17.70 5.93
CA LEU A 27 -4.61 18.19 7.26
C LEU A 27 -3.42 18.72 8.07
N LEU A 28 -2.22 18.12 7.92
CA LEU A 28 -1.04 18.46 8.72
C LEU A 28 -0.06 19.39 8.00
N GLY A 29 -0.19 19.54 6.67
CA GLY A 29 0.84 20.20 5.85
C GLY A 29 1.13 21.67 6.18
N SER A 30 0.16 22.39 6.74
CA SER A 30 0.33 23.80 7.13
C SER A 30 0.37 24.03 8.64
N SER A 31 0.15 23.00 9.44
CA SER A 31 -0.13 23.11 10.87
C SER A 31 0.93 22.47 11.76
N VAL A 32 1.88 21.73 11.18
CA VAL A 32 2.91 20.97 11.90
C VAL A 32 4.29 21.27 11.34
N GLU A 33 5.31 21.23 12.19
CA GLU A 33 6.71 21.30 11.77
C GLU A 33 7.04 20.24 10.72
N PHE A 34 7.86 20.62 9.74
CA PHE A 34 8.27 19.77 8.62
C PHE A 34 8.79 18.41 9.11
N MET A 35 9.66 18.41 10.12
CA MET A 35 10.29 17.20 10.64
C MET A 35 9.27 16.20 11.19
N THR A 36 8.29 16.68 11.96
CA THR A 36 7.20 15.85 12.49
C THR A 36 6.29 15.35 11.36
N MET A 37 5.94 16.21 10.40
CA MET A 37 5.11 15.82 9.26
C MET A 37 5.77 14.71 8.43
N THR A 38 7.05 14.87 8.10
CA THR A 38 7.84 13.94 7.30
C THR A 38 7.98 12.59 8.01
N LEU A 39 8.25 12.60 9.33
CA LEU A 39 8.33 11.38 10.13
C LEU A 39 6.98 10.63 10.19
N VAL A 40 5.87 11.35 10.43
CA VAL A 40 4.52 10.76 10.48
C VAL A 40 4.16 10.15 9.13
N CYS A 41 4.40 10.86 8.02
CA CYS A 41 4.15 10.35 6.68
C CYS A 41 4.98 9.09 6.40
N GLY A 42 6.29 9.11 6.73
CA GLY A 42 7.16 7.96 6.54
C GLY A 42 6.70 6.71 7.31
N ILE A 43 6.22 6.87 8.55
CA ILE A 43 5.67 5.77 9.35
C ILE A 43 4.38 5.22 8.72
N VAL A 44 3.48 6.09 8.26
CA VAL A 44 2.23 5.68 7.58
C VAL A 44 2.54 4.92 6.29
N GLU A 45 3.51 5.39 5.50
CA GLU A 45 3.92 4.76 4.24
C GLU A 45 4.58 3.40 4.51
N ALA A 46 5.50 3.30 5.47
CA ALA A 46 6.16 2.05 5.85
C ALA A 46 5.18 1.00 6.40
N SER A 47 4.27 1.42 7.28
CA SER A 47 3.23 0.53 7.83
C SER A 47 2.26 0.05 6.74
N THR A 48 1.91 0.91 5.79
CA THR A 48 1.07 0.53 4.64
C THR A 48 1.76 -0.50 3.75
N ALA A 49 3.07 -0.37 3.52
CA ALA A 49 3.86 -1.36 2.79
C ALA A 49 3.83 -2.73 3.48
N LEU A 50 4.00 -2.77 4.80
CA LEU A 50 3.90 -4.01 5.59
C LEU A 50 2.49 -4.61 5.54
N LEU A 51 1.46 -3.77 5.63
CA LEU A 51 0.06 -4.19 5.50
C LEU A 51 -0.22 -4.80 4.12
N ALA A 52 0.39 -4.28 3.05
CA ALA A 52 0.27 -4.84 1.71
C ALA A 52 0.85 -6.26 1.62
N LEU A 53 2.05 -6.48 2.19
CA LEU A 53 2.63 -7.83 2.29
C LEU A 53 1.76 -8.76 3.13
N GLY A 54 1.35 -8.30 4.32
CA GLY A 54 0.53 -9.08 5.25
C GLY A 54 -0.80 -9.50 4.61
N GLY A 55 -1.45 -8.60 3.88
CA GLY A 55 -2.70 -8.89 3.16
C GLY A 55 -2.54 -9.98 2.10
N ALA A 56 -1.45 -9.95 1.32
CA ALA A 56 -1.17 -10.97 0.30
C ALA A 56 -0.85 -12.34 0.93
N VAL A 57 -0.05 -12.36 2.01
CA VAL A 57 0.25 -13.59 2.76
C VAL A 57 -1.03 -14.19 3.34
N TRP A 58 -1.86 -13.37 3.99
CA TRP A 58 -3.09 -13.82 4.61
C TRP A 58 -4.08 -14.39 3.58
N PHE A 59 -4.24 -13.71 2.44
CA PHE A 59 -5.06 -14.21 1.33
C PHE A 59 -4.50 -15.53 0.77
N THR A 60 -3.18 -15.64 0.59
CA THR A 60 -2.53 -16.85 0.06
C THR A 60 -2.77 -18.06 0.96
N GLN A 61 -2.62 -17.89 2.28
CA GLN A 61 -2.91 -18.94 3.25
C GLN A 61 -4.38 -19.37 3.19
N ALA A 62 -5.31 -18.42 3.09
CA ALA A 62 -6.73 -18.74 2.99
C ALA A 62 -7.12 -19.38 1.64
N ALA A 63 -6.40 -19.07 0.57
CA ALA A 63 -6.64 -19.59 -0.78
C ALA A 63 -6.00 -20.96 -1.04
N TRP A 64 -5.14 -21.44 -0.12
CA TRP A 64 -4.38 -22.68 -0.28
C TRP A 64 -5.32 -23.89 -0.49
N GLY A 65 -5.02 -24.71 -1.51
CA GLY A 65 -5.80 -25.91 -1.83
C GLY A 65 -7.20 -25.66 -2.41
N ARG A 66 -7.64 -24.41 -2.57
CA ARG A 66 -9.00 -24.05 -3.04
C ARG A 66 -9.05 -23.59 -4.51
N GLY A 67 -7.95 -23.79 -5.25
CA GLY A 67 -7.88 -23.55 -6.69
C GLY A 67 -7.76 -22.07 -7.13
N TYR A 68 -7.64 -21.11 -6.22
CA TYR A 68 -7.55 -19.66 -6.54
C TYR A 68 -6.20 -19.20 -7.13
N ARG A 69 -5.45 -20.06 -7.83
CA ARG A 69 -4.07 -19.79 -8.27
C ARG A 69 -3.92 -18.48 -9.03
N ARG A 70 -4.84 -18.17 -9.96
CA ARG A 70 -4.81 -16.90 -10.72
C ARG A 70 -4.98 -15.69 -9.81
N ALA A 71 -5.92 -15.74 -8.87
CA ALA A 71 -6.16 -14.65 -7.93
C ALA A 71 -4.98 -14.44 -6.96
N VAL A 72 -4.33 -15.52 -6.53
CA VAL A 72 -3.12 -15.47 -5.69
C VAL A 72 -1.99 -14.78 -6.43
N VAL A 73 -1.71 -15.17 -7.68
CA VAL A 73 -0.67 -14.51 -8.50
C VAL A 73 -0.97 -13.03 -8.66
N THR A 74 -2.20 -12.65 -9.01
CA THR A 74 -2.56 -11.23 -9.16
C THR A 74 -2.46 -10.45 -7.85
N ALA A 75 -2.81 -11.07 -6.71
CA ALA A 75 -2.67 -10.43 -5.40
C ALA A 75 -1.19 -10.18 -5.03
N TRP A 76 -0.28 -11.09 -5.39
CA TRP A 76 1.15 -10.89 -5.18
C TRP A 76 1.75 -9.83 -6.11
N VAL A 77 1.33 -9.78 -7.38
CA VAL A 77 1.74 -8.69 -8.29
C VAL A 77 1.30 -7.34 -7.72
N ALA A 78 0.05 -7.23 -7.27
CA ALA A 78 -0.44 -6.05 -6.60
C ALA A 78 0.39 -5.69 -5.35
N ALA A 79 0.68 -6.68 -4.51
CA ALA A 79 1.46 -6.47 -3.29
C ALA A 79 2.87 -5.95 -3.60
N VAL A 80 3.57 -6.51 -4.59
CA VAL A 80 4.89 -6.01 -5.00
C VAL A 80 4.81 -4.55 -5.45
N CYS A 81 3.83 -4.19 -6.30
CA CYS A 81 3.63 -2.81 -6.72
C CYS A 81 3.38 -1.87 -5.53
N LEU A 82 2.50 -2.27 -4.60
CA LEU A 82 2.16 -1.48 -3.43
C LEU A 82 3.36 -1.33 -2.49
N VAL A 83 4.10 -2.42 -2.23
CA VAL A 83 5.28 -2.40 -1.34
C VAL A 83 6.37 -1.53 -1.90
N VAL A 84 6.67 -1.62 -3.19
CA VAL A 84 7.69 -0.79 -3.83
C VAL A 84 7.21 0.67 -3.86
N GLY A 85 5.95 0.92 -4.19
CA GLY A 85 5.38 2.26 -4.19
C GLY A 85 5.43 2.94 -2.82
N TRP A 86 4.83 2.31 -1.80
CA TRP A 86 4.83 2.84 -0.44
C TRP A 86 6.22 2.83 0.21
N GLY A 87 7.01 1.78 -0.01
CA GLY A 87 8.36 1.67 0.54
C GLY A 87 9.30 2.74 -0.02
N SER A 88 9.22 3.04 -1.31
CA SER A 88 10.02 4.12 -1.91
C SER A 88 9.68 5.49 -1.33
N MET A 89 8.41 5.75 -1.06
CA MET A 89 7.97 6.99 -0.40
C MET A 89 8.50 7.06 1.03
N ALA A 90 8.40 5.97 1.79
CA ALA A 90 8.91 5.90 3.15
C ALA A 90 10.43 6.15 3.21
N VAL A 91 11.18 5.63 2.24
CA VAL A 91 12.63 5.90 2.11
C VAL A 91 12.88 7.37 1.78
N ALA A 92 12.15 7.95 0.84
CA ALA A 92 12.28 9.39 0.53
C ALA A 92 11.97 10.26 1.76
N ARG A 93 10.93 9.94 2.52
CA ARG A 93 10.61 10.61 3.80
C ARG A 93 11.71 10.45 4.83
N TRP A 94 12.33 9.27 4.91
CA TRP A 94 13.46 9.05 5.80
C TRP A 94 14.67 9.92 5.42
N GLU A 95 14.97 10.05 4.14
CA GLU A 95 16.04 10.92 3.65
C GLU A 95 15.77 12.40 3.94
N GLU A 96 14.54 12.87 3.67
CA GLU A 96 14.09 14.23 4.00
C GLU A 96 14.14 14.51 5.51
N TYR A 97 13.75 13.54 6.33
CA TYR A 97 13.83 13.65 7.78
C TYR A 97 15.27 13.82 8.26
N ARG A 98 16.21 13.03 7.71
CA ARG A 98 17.64 13.13 8.06
C ARG A 98 18.30 14.40 7.52
N ALA A 99 17.81 14.94 6.41
CA ALA A 99 18.31 16.17 5.84
C ALA A 99 17.70 17.42 6.48
N GLU A 100 16.66 17.27 7.31
CA GLU A 100 15.88 18.36 7.93
C GLU A 100 15.28 19.34 6.90
N MET A 101 15.22 18.94 5.63
CA MET A 101 14.74 19.76 4.52
C MET A 101 14.09 18.90 3.44
N SER A 102 13.23 19.52 2.63
CA SER A 102 12.65 18.87 1.46
C SER A 102 13.73 18.65 0.40
N LEU A 103 13.92 17.41 -0.03
CA LEU A 103 14.85 17.06 -1.09
C LEU A 103 14.10 17.05 -2.43
N PRO A 104 14.72 17.51 -3.54
CA PRO A 104 14.10 17.48 -4.87
C PRO A 104 14.12 16.06 -5.48
N ILE A 105 13.54 15.08 -4.76
CA ILE A 105 13.51 13.67 -5.16
C ILE A 105 12.30 13.44 -6.07
N ILE A 106 12.55 13.10 -7.34
CA ILE A 106 11.49 12.64 -8.25
C ILE A 106 11.30 11.12 -8.05
N ASN A 107 10.36 10.74 -7.18
CA ASN A 107 10.07 9.34 -6.91
C ASN A 107 9.05 8.75 -7.90
N LEU A 108 9.53 8.20 -9.01
CA LEU A 108 8.69 7.54 -10.03
C LEU A 108 7.98 6.28 -9.52
N PHE A 109 8.50 5.61 -8.49
CA PHE A 109 7.91 4.39 -7.94
C PHE A 109 6.57 4.64 -7.26
N MET A 110 6.25 5.89 -6.88
CA MET A 110 4.93 6.26 -6.37
C MET A 110 3.79 5.87 -7.34
N LEU A 111 4.06 5.84 -8.66
CA LEU A 111 3.09 5.40 -9.68
C LEU A 111 2.71 3.92 -9.56
N LEU A 112 3.50 3.11 -8.84
CA LEU A 112 3.15 1.72 -8.56
C LEU A 112 2.00 1.59 -7.55
N ILE A 113 1.71 2.62 -6.76
CA ILE A 113 0.58 2.62 -5.82
C ILE A 113 -0.76 2.50 -6.56
N PRO A 114 -1.13 3.40 -7.49
CA PRO A 114 -2.38 3.27 -8.25
C PRO A 114 -2.40 2.02 -9.12
N ILE A 115 -1.27 1.63 -9.73
CA ILE A 115 -1.17 0.39 -10.53
C ILE A 115 -1.47 -0.82 -9.64
N GLY A 116 -0.82 -0.93 -8.49
CA GLY A 116 -1.00 -2.01 -7.53
C GLY A 116 -2.44 -2.09 -7.01
N LEU A 117 -3.09 -0.94 -6.77
CA LEU A 117 -4.49 -0.88 -6.35
C LEU A 117 -5.43 -1.44 -7.44
N VAL A 118 -5.24 -1.05 -8.70
CA VAL A 118 -6.03 -1.57 -9.84
C VAL A 118 -5.83 -3.07 -10.01
N VAL A 119 -4.59 -3.54 -9.93
CA VAL A 119 -4.28 -4.99 -9.99
C VAL A 119 -4.95 -5.72 -8.82
N LEU A 120 -4.95 -5.16 -7.61
CA LEU A 120 -5.61 -5.76 -6.45
C LEU A 120 -7.13 -5.87 -6.64
N LEU A 121 -7.76 -4.82 -7.16
CA LEU A 121 -9.19 -4.83 -7.49
C LEU A 121 -9.51 -5.87 -8.57
N SER A 122 -8.61 -6.07 -9.55
CA SER A 122 -8.76 -7.13 -10.54
C SER A 122 -8.73 -8.53 -9.91
N ALA A 123 -7.90 -8.74 -8.88
CA ALA A 123 -7.87 -9.98 -8.12
C ALA A 123 -9.21 -10.24 -7.40
N VAL A 124 -9.84 -9.19 -6.83
CA VAL A 124 -11.18 -9.28 -6.22
C VAL A 124 -12.22 -9.73 -7.26
N GLN A 125 -12.14 -9.20 -8.48
CA GLN A 125 -13.04 -9.61 -9.56
C GLN A 125 -12.81 -11.07 -10.00
N LEU A 126 -11.56 -11.53 -10.04
CA LEU A 126 -11.23 -12.92 -10.38
C LEU A 126 -11.82 -13.92 -9.38
N VAL A 127 -11.79 -13.60 -8.08
CA VAL A 127 -12.41 -14.44 -7.04
C VAL A 127 -13.94 -14.38 -7.11
N ARG A 128 -14.55 -13.26 -7.56
CA ARG A 128 -16.00 -13.14 -7.69
C ARG A 128 -16.60 -13.97 -8.84
N ARG A 129 -15.81 -14.28 -9.88
CA ARG A 129 -16.24 -15.04 -11.07
C ARG A 129 -16.11 -16.57 -10.91
N ARG A 130 -15.49 -17.04 -9.82
CA ARG A 130 -15.41 -18.45 -9.45
C ARG A 130 -16.50 -18.80 -8.47
#